data_AF-A0A8T7EMZ6-F1
#
_entry.id   AF-A0A8T7EMZ6-F1
#
_cell.length_a   1.000
_cell.length_b   1.000
_cell.length_c   1.000
_cell.angle_alpha   90.00
_cell.angle_beta   90.00
_cell.angle_gamma   90.00
#
_symmetry.space_group_name_H-M   'P 1'
#
loop_
_entity.id
_entity.type
_entity.pdbx_description
1 polymer ?
#
loop_
_entity_poly.entity_id
_entity_poly.type
_entity_poly.pdbx_seq_one_letter_code
_entity_poly.pdbx_strand_id
1 'polypeptide(L)'
;MWRFFYVACEKQGVVNFTGQMQAGYDVYYQLFSGAGGSGTALSGVRRAAVSGAYAFSEVVTYTGGTVAAGAVGSVSVSIARETDPSRSIYSTTVNDLQDGCASPQNPVGASTDLGAAGTTATTPVNTTPILSPFGGELNPGYAPVSPDTVVIGARDFSDPRQKTPGLIFAECNDYPIASPGTIYDTDRVVVFWSWFAKTPEQVQQHIDNAIYEVGYFGSNPFLRPVVRTPIQQRGRNWWVFYYVDLGFVRPGTYPVAYGVRWENPITDGYDDYGPGTANERIDSNCDFTVEPNPSGITPSYTFP
;
A
#
# COMPACT_ATOMS: atom_id res chain seq x y z
N MET A 1 4.36 -15.08 2.70
CA MET A 1 3.67 -14.71 1.45
C MET A 1 2.22 -15.16 1.57
N TRP A 2 1.26 -14.25 1.39
CA TRP A 2 -0.17 -14.56 1.41
C TRP A 2 -0.63 -15.00 0.02
N ARG A 3 -1.57 -15.94 -0.04
CA ARG A 3 -2.16 -16.41 -1.28
C ARG A 3 -3.67 -16.45 -1.12
N PHE A 4 -4.34 -15.76 -2.04
CA PHE A 4 -5.79 -15.67 -2.10
C PHE A 4 -6.26 -16.31 -3.39
N PHE A 5 -7.24 -17.19 -3.27
CA PHE A 5 -7.88 -17.85 -4.39
C PHE A 5 -9.39 -17.83 -4.21
N TYR A 6 -10.10 -17.67 -5.31
CA TYR A 6 -11.54 -17.50 -5.34
C TYR A 6 -12.13 -18.31 -6.48
N VAL A 7 -13.29 -18.91 -6.23
CA VAL A 7 -14.09 -19.58 -7.24
C VAL A 7 -15.49 -18.98 -7.23
N ALA A 8 -15.90 -18.43 -8.37
CA ALA A 8 -17.22 -17.89 -8.60
C ALA A 8 -18.17 -19.05 -8.96
N CYS A 9 -19.24 -19.21 -8.19
CA CYS A 9 -20.36 -20.07 -8.54
C CYS A 9 -21.60 -19.21 -8.80
N GLU A 10 -22.69 -19.80 -9.30
CA GLU A 10 -23.88 -19.02 -9.67
C GLU A 10 -24.48 -18.24 -8.47
N LYS A 11 -24.57 -18.89 -7.31
CA LYS A 11 -25.27 -18.38 -6.11
C LYS A 11 -24.40 -18.29 -4.85
N GLN A 12 -23.12 -18.64 -4.98
CA GLN A 12 -22.18 -18.70 -3.87
C GLN A 12 -20.77 -18.57 -4.39
N GLY A 13 -19.85 -18.15 -3.53
CA GLY A 13 -18.43 -18.07 -3.84
C GLY A 13 -17.63 -18.93 -2.87
N VAL A 14 -16.54 -19.53 -3.35
CA VAL A 14 -15.62 -20.29 -2.51
C VAL A 14 -14.31 -19.54 -2.40
N VAL A 15 -14.00 -19.09 -1.18
CA VAL A 15 -12.74 -18.41 -0.88
C VAL A 15 -11.75 -19.40 -0.28
N ASN A 16 -10.49 -19.28 -0.68
CA ASN A 16 -9.39 -20.14 -0.24
C ASN A 16 -8.18 -19.25 0.06
N PHE A 17 -7.85 -19.10 1.34
CA PHE A 17 -6.80 -18.20 1.81
C PHE A 17 -5.73 -18.98 2.55
N THR A 18 -4.46 -18.76 2.21
CA THR A 18 -3.34 -19.36 2.94
C THR A 18 -2.24 -18.31 3.17
N GLY A 19 -1.52 -18.45 4.28
CA GLY A 19 -0.42 -17.54 4.55
C GLY A 19 0.11 -17.60 5.98
N GLN A 20 0.82 -16.54 6.34
CA GLN A 20 1.31 -16.26 7.69
C GLN A 20 0.69 -14.95 8.15
N MET A 21 -0.06 -14.95 9.25
CA MET A 21 -0.68 -13.75 9.81
C MET A 21 0.03 -13.31 11.09
N GLN A 22 0.35 -12.02 11.16
CA GLN A 22 0.89 -11.39 12.37
C GLN A 22 -0.23 -11.18 13.39
N ALA A 23 0.10 -11.16 14.68
CA ALA A 23 -0.88 -10.84 15.71
C ALA A 23 -1.48 -9.44 15.50
N GLY A 24 -2.78 -9.28 15.73
CA GLY A 24 -3.48 -8.01 15.59
C GLY A 24 -3.93 -7.69 14.17
N TYR A 25 -3.86 -8.64 13.24
CA TYR A 25 -4.33 -8.51 11.86
C TYR A 25 -5.21 -9.68 11.45
N ASP A 26 -6.21 -9.39 10.62
CA ASP A 26 -7.13 -10.37 10.06
C ASP A 26 -7.30 -10.18 8.56
N VAL A 27 -7.83 -11.22 7.90
CA VAL A 27 -8.25 -11.13 6.49
C VAL A 27 -9.67 -10.61 6.42
N TYR A 28 -9.86 -9.48 5.74
CA TYR A 28 -11.15 -8.95 5.38
C TYR A 28 -11.42 -9.20 3.91
N TYR A 29 -12.65 -9.50 3.54
CA TYR A 29 -12.99 -9.75 2.15
C TYR A 29 -14.45 -9.49 1.82
N GLN A 30 -14.73 -9.22 0.55
CA GLN A 30 -16.08 -9.02 0.04
C GLN A 30 -16.20 -9.55 -1.39
N LEU A 31 -17.33 -10.18 -1.70
CA LEU A 31 -17.60 -10.81 -2.99
C LEU A 31 -18.38 -9.87 -3.90
N PHE A 32 -18.09 -9.92 -5.20
CA PHE A 32 -18.68 -9.04 -6.20
C PHE A 32 -19.01 -9.77 -7.50
N SER A 33 -20.05 -9.27 -8.19
CA SER A 33 -20.57 -9.84 -9.44
C SER A 33 -19.80 -9.44 -10.71
N GLY A 34 -18.76 -8.62 -10.57
CA GLY A 34 -17.87 -8.20 -11.64
C GLY A 34 -16.41 -8.42 -11.26
N ALA A 35 -15.50 -8.20 -12.21
CA ALA A 35 -14.06 -8.32 -11.98
C ALA A 35 -13.53 -7.20 -11.06
N GLY A 36 -12.44 -7.45 -10.33
CA GLY A 36 -11.69 -6.42 -9.61
C GLY A 36 -12.44 -5.79 -8.44
N GLY A 37 -13.37 -6.51 -7.81
CA GLY A 37 -14.23 -5.97 -6.76
C GLY A 37 -15.32 -5.02 -7.26
N SER A 38 -15.64 -5.04 -8.56
CA SER A 38 -16.65 -4.17 -9.17
C SER A 38 -18.01 -4.86 -9.36
N GLY A 39 -19.04 -4.08 -9.72
CA GLY A 39 -20.39 -4.60 -9.94
C GLY A 39 -21.22 -4.64 -8.66
N THR A 40 -22.14 -5.61 -8.55
CA THR A 40 -22.99 -5.72 -7.37
C THR A 40 -22.23 -6.46 -6.26
N ALA A 41 -22.21 -5.88 -5.07
CA ALA A 41 -21.72 -6.58 -3.88
C ALA A 41 -22.59 -7.81 -3.61
N LEU A 42 -21.98 -9.00 -3.69
CA LEU A 42 -22.65 -10.27 -3.48
C LEU A 42 -22.64 -10.69 -2.00
N SER A 43 -21.80 -10.07 -1.17
CA SER A 43 -21.78 -10.22 0.29
C SER A 43 -21.59 -8.88 0.98
N GLY A 44 -21.80 -8.84 2.31
CA GLY A 44 -21.20 -7.80 3.15
C GLY A 44 -19.67 -7.92 3.23
N VAL A 45 -19.02 -6.99 3.91
CA VAL A 45 -17.60 -7.13 4.27
C VAL A 45 -17.50 -8.19 5.35
N ARG A 46 -16.64 -9.19 5.13
CA ARG A 46 -16.50 -10.34 6.01
C ARG A 46 -15.10 -10.38 6.61
N ARG A 47 -14.97 -10.76 7.88
CA ARG A 47 -13.69 -10.93 8.58
C ARG A 47 -13.42 -12.39 8.87
N ALA A 48 -12.37 -12.95 8.30
CA ALA A 48 -11.82 -14.25 8.66
C ALA A 48 -10.74 -14.06 9.72
N ALA A 49 -11.05 -14.50 10.94
CA ALA A 49 -10.12 -14.45 12.06
C ALA A 49 -9.00 -15.48 11.88
N VAL A 50 -7.77 -15.04 11.61
CA VAL A 50 -6.63 -15.92 11.32
C VAL A 50 -5.38 -15.46 12.03
N SER A 51 -4.54 -16.39 12.48
CA SER A 51 -3.29 -16.07 13.18
C SER A 51 -2.20 -17.07 12.82
N GLY A 52 -0.94 -16.63 12.85
CA GLY A 52 0.22 -17.46 12.53
C GLY A 52 0.10 -18.12 11.16
N ALA A 53 0.56 -19.36 11.04
CA ALA A 53 0.38 -20.15 9.83
C ALA A 53 -1.09 -20.52 9.67
N TYR A 54 -1.75 -20.01 8.63
CA TYR A 54 -3.18 -20.27 8.40
C TYR A 54 -3.46 -20.86 7.02
N ALA A 55 -4.49 -21.70 6.99
CA ALA A 55 -5.14 -22.20 5.79
C ALA A 55 -6.64 -22.19 6.06
N PHE A 56 -7.37 -21.37 5.31
CA PHE A 56 -8.78 -21.04 5.56
C PHE A 56 -9.57 -21.20 4.27
N SER A 57 -10.76 -21.78 4.36
CA SER A 57 -11.73 -21.73 3.27
C SER A 57 -13.13 -21.53 3.78
N GLU A 58 -13.95 -20.89 2.96
CA GLU A 58 -15.36 -20.68 3.27
C GLU A 58 -16.17 -20.69 1.98
N VAL A 59 -17.37 -21.27 2.07
CA VAL A 59 -18.40 -21.13 1.03
C VAL A 59 -19.35 -20.03 1.49
N VAL A 60 -19.37 -18.93 0.77
CA VAL A 60 -20.20 -17.77 1.09
C VAL A 60 -21.38 -17.74 0.14
N THR A 61 -22.59 -17.85 0.69
CA THR A 61 -23.82 -17.67 -0.10
C THR A 61 -23.99 -16.21 -0.47
N TYR A 62 -24.31 -15.93 -1.73
CA TYR A 62 -24.55 -14.56 -2.17
C TYR A 62 -25.87 -14.02 -1.63
N THR A 63 -25.84 -12.81 -1.10
CA THR A 63 -27.02 -12.09 -0.60
C THR A 63 -27.42 -10.92 -1.49
N GLY A 64 -26.52 -10.41 -2.33
CA GLY A 64 -26.76 -9.27 -3.22
C GLY A 64 -27.08 -9.61 -4.68
N GLY A 65 -27.09 -10.89 -5.07
CA GLY A 65 -27.38 -11.29 -6.45
C GLY A 65 -26.77 -12.64 -6.83
N THR A 66 -26.49 -12.81 -8.12
CA THR A 66 -25.88 -14.01 -8.69
C THR A 66 -24.76 -13.64 -9.65
N VAL A 67 -23.80 -14.54 -9.86
CA VAL A 67 -22.91 -14.51 -11.03
C VAL A 67 -23.57 -15.39 -12.10
N ALA A 68 -23.59 -14.94 -13.35
CA ALA A 68 -24.15 -15.73 -14.45
C ALA A 68 -23.06 -16.59 -15.11
N ALA A 69 -23.41 -17.77 -15.61
CA ALA A 69 -22.43 -18.66 -16.24
C ALA A 69 -21.67 -17.95 -17.37
N GLY A 70 -20.35 -18.05 -17.37
CA GLY A 70 -19.47 -17.32 -18.28
C GLY A 70 -19.22 -15.85 -17.93
N ALA A 71 -19.77 -15.34 -16.82
CA ALA A 71 -19.44 -14.03 -16.26
C ALA A 71 -18.30 -14.15 -15.25
N VAL A 72 -17.63 -13.03 -14.97
CA VAL A 72 -16.53 -12.98 -14.00
C VAL A 72 -17.09 -12.54 -12.65
N GLY A 73 -16.87 -13.36 -11.62
CA GLY A 73 -17.01 -12.93 -10.23
C GLY A 73 -15.65 -12.51 -9.68
N SER A 74 -15.64 -11.76 -8.59
CA SER A 74 -14.40 -11.47 -7.88
C SER A 74 -14.57 -11.42 -6.38
N VAL A 75 -13.44 -11.51 -5.69
CA VAL A 75 -13.31 -11.17 -4.28
C VAL A 75 -12.34 -10.01 -4.14
N SER A 76 -12.72 -8.98 -3.39
CA SER A 76 -11.77 -8.02 -2.83
C SER A 76 -11.30 -8.54 -1.49
N VAL A 77 -10.00 -8.54 -1.26
CA VAL A 77 -9.37 -9.04 -0.03
C VAL A 77 -8.43 -7.97 0.51
N SER A 78 -8.47 -7.72 1.81
CA SER A 78 -7.51 -6.89 2.51
C SER A 78 -7.01 -7.57 3.78
N ILE A 79 -5.81 -7.17 4.20
CA ILE A 79 -5.28 -7.47 5.52
C ILE A 79 -5.32 -6.18 6.30
N ALA A 80 -6.06 -6.15 7.39
CA ALA A 80 -6.25 -4.95 8.20
C ALA A 80 -6.25 -5.30 9.68
N ARG A 81 -6.19 -4.28 10.53
CA ARG A 81 -6.25 -4.47 11.99
C ARG A 81 -7.53 -5.22 12.37
N GLU A 82 -7.43 -6.14 13.34
CA GLU A 82 -8.58 -6.93 13.84
C GLU A 82 -9.77 -6.06 14.30
N THR A 83 -9.50 -4.81 14.66
CA THR A 83 -10.46 -3.84 15.18
C THR A 83 -10.98 -2.83 14.14
N ASP A 84 -10.34 -2.71 12.97
CA ASP A 84 -10.69 -1.70 11.98
C ASP A 84 -10.32 -2.14 10.54
N PRO A 85 -11.29 -2.52 9.69
CA PRO A 85 -11.06 -2.93 8.31
C PRO A 85 -10.53 -1.80 7.41
N SER A 86 -10.66 -0.53 7.80
CA SER A 86 -10.19 0.60 7.01
C SER A 86 -8.67 0.81 7.10
N ARG A 87 -8.03 0.25 8.15
CA ARG A 87 -6.58 0.29 8.35
C ARG A 87 -5.90 -0.91 7.70
N SER A 88 -6.02 -1.03 6.38
CA SER A 88 -5.41 -2.12 5.62
C SER A 88 -3.93 -1.88 5.35
N ILE A 89 -3.11 -2.89 5.53
CA ILE A 89 -1.68 -2.93 5.14
C ILE A 89 -1.45 -3.64 3.80
N TYR A 90 -2.50 -4.29 3.29
CA TYR A 90 -2.47 -4.98 2.01
C TYR A 90 -3.90 -5.06 1.49
N SER A 91 -4.06 -4.89 0.19
CA SER A 91 -5.30 -5.23 -0.50
C SER A 91 -5.02 -5.80 -1.87
N THR A 92 -5.91 -6.64 -2.34
CA THR A 92 -5.86 -7.23 -3.67
C THR A 92 -7.26 -7.67 -4.09
N THR A 93 -7.41 -8.03 -5.36
CA THR A 93 -8.62 -8.63 -5.88
C THR A 93 -8.28 -9.90 -6.63
N VAL A 94 -9.11 -10.93 -6.47
CA VAL A 94 -8.99 -12.18 -7.22
C VAL A 94 -10.23 -12.37 -8.06
N ASN A 95 -10.02 -12.57 -9.36
CA ASN A 95 -11.09 -12.79 -10.31
C ASN A 95 -11.21 -14.28 -10.61
N ASP A 96 -12.42 -14.71 -10.90
CA ASP A 96 -12.69 -16.03 -11.42
C ASP A 96 -13.79 -15.99 -12.47
N LEU A 97 -13.61 -16.74 -13.55
CA LEU A 97 -14.64 -16.93 -14.56
C LEU A 97 -15.60 -18.00 -14.02
N GLN A 98 -16.88 -17.70 -13.92
CA GLN A 98 -17.85 -18.69 -13.50
C GLN A 98 -18.05 -19.74 -14.60
N ASP A 99 -17.25 -20.81 -14.55
CA ASP A 99 -17.32 -21.97 -15.43
C ASP A 99 -17.72 -23.26 -14.68
N GLY A 100 -17.84 -23.19 -13.35
CA GLY A 100 -18.26 -24.29 -12.50
C GLY A 100 -17.95 -23.99 -11.03
N CYS A 101 -18.60 -24.70 -10.11
CA CYS A 101 -18.29 -24.55 -8.68
C CYS A 101 -17.24 -25.58 -8.27
N ALA A 102 -16.33 -25.18 -7.38
CA ALA A 102 -15.32 -26.07 -6.80
C ALA A 102 -15.53 -26.24 -5.30
N SER A 103 -15.06 -27.35 -4.74
CA SER A 103 -15.05 -27.55 -3.29
C SER A 103 -13.94 -26.72 -2.62
N PRO A 104 -14.13 -26.33 -1.35
CA PRO A 104 -13.07 -25.74 -0.53
C PRO A 104 -11.77 -26.57 -0.54
N GLN A 105 -10.62 -25.91 -0.64
CA GLN A 105 -9.30 -26.54 -0.73
C GLN A 105 -8.56 -26.57 0.63
N ASN A 106 -9.02 -25.81 1.62
CA ASN A 106 -8.42 -25.74 2.97
C ASN A 106 -9.48 -26.08 4.04
N PRO A 107 -9.09 -26.20 5.33
CA PRO A 107 -10.04 -26.36 6.42
C PRO A 107 -11.14 -25.30 6.38
N VAL A 108 -12.39 -25.77 6.44
CA VAL A 108 -13.57 -24.89 6.34
C VAL A 108 -13.76 -24.16 7.66
N GLY A 109 -13.77 -22.83 7.60
CA GLY A 109 -14.07 -21.93 8.70
C GLY A 109 -15.31 -21.08 8.43
N ALA A 110 -15.59 -20.16 9.35
CA ALA A 110 -16.67 -19.18 9.20
C ALA A 110 -16.13 -17.78 9.52
N SER A 111 -16.32 -16.85 8.59
CA SER A 111 -16.07 -15.44 8.81
C SER A 111 -17.25 -14.76 9.51
N THR A 112 -16.97 -13.60 10.11
CA THR A 112 -18.01 -12.71 10.66
C THR A 112 -18.43 -11.71 9.59
N ASP A 113 -19.73 -11.61 9.30
CA ASP A 113 -20.26 -10.57 8.42
C ASP A 113 -20.38 -9.24 9.20
N LEU A 114 -19.75 -8.19 8.68
CA LEU A 114 -19.74 -6.86 9.27
C LEU A 114 -20.79 -5.94 8.62
N GLY A 115 -21.58 -6.45 7.67
CA GLY A 115 -22.63 -5.72 6.96
C GLY A 115 -22.16 -5.13 5.63
N ALA A 116 -23.02 -4.31 5.02
CA ALA A 116 -22.71 -3.67 3.75
C ALA A 116 -21.42 -2.85 3.87
N ALA A 117 -20.49 -3.03 2.93
CA ALA A 117 -19.55 -1.96 2.63
C ALA A 117 -20.41 -0.72 2.38
N GLY A 118 -20.12 0.38 3.09
CA GLY A 118 -20.66 1.68 2.70
C GLY A 118 -20.47 1.80 1.20
N THR A 119 -21.54 2.17 0.49
CA THR A 119 -21.48 2.51 -0.94
C THR A 119 -20.12 3.11 -1.22
N THR A 120 -19.38 2.56 -2.20
CA THR A 120 -18.28 3.27 -2.83
C THR A 120 -18.92 4.48 -3.51
N ALA A 121 -19.25 5.49 -2.70
CA ALA A 121 -19.27 6.84 -3.17
C ALA A 121 -17.91 6.98 -3.85
N THR A 122 -17.93 7.38 -5.12
CA THR A 122 -16.83 8.12 -5.73
C THR A 122 -16.64 9.39 -4.89
N THR A 123 -16.16 9.19 -3.68
CA THR A 123 -15.52 10.20 -2.88
C THR A 123 -14.22 10.37 -3.63
N PRO A 124 -13.91 11.56 -4.18
CA PRO A 124 -12.53 11.82 -4.58
C PRO A 124 -11.69 11.38 -3.38
N VAL A 125 -10.76 10.45 -3.59
CA VAL A 125 -9.85 10.08 -2.52
C VAL A 125 -9.22 11.40 -2.11
N ASN A 126 -9.58 11.92 -0.93
CA ASN A 126 -8.94 13.07 -0.35
C ASN A 126 -7.57 12.56 0.09
N THR A 127 -6.70 12.33 -0.89
CA THR A 127 -5.30 12.05 -0.67
C THR A 127 -4.70 13.37 -0.21
N THR A 128 -4.38 13.46 1.07
CA THR A 128 -3.53 14.54 1.57
C THR A 128 -2.25 14.51 0.74
N PRO A 129 -1.89 15.61 0.05
CA PRO A 129 -0.67 15.63 -0.73
C PRO A 129 0.54 15.35 0.15
N ILE A 130 1.49 14.56 -0.36
CA ILE A 130 2.75 14.30 0.34
C ILE A 130 3.69 15.47 0.09
N LEU A 131 4.21 16.08 1.15
CA LEU A 131 5.12 17.21 1.02
C LEU A 131 6.51 16.74 0.59
N SER A 132 7.15 17.53 -0.28
CA SER A 132 8.50 17.26 -0.75
C SER A 132 9.57 17.97 0.09
N PRO A 133 10.76 17.34 0.31
CA PRO A 133 11.91 18.01 0.92
C PRO A 133 12.36 19.25 0.14
N PHE A 134 12.10 19.31 -1.17
CA PHE A 134 12.51 20.39 -2.06
C PHE A 134 11.46 21.50 -2.21
N GLY A 135 10.42 21.46 -1.38
CA GLY A 135 9.27 22.36 -1.45
C GLY A 135 8.18 21.81 -2.37
N GLY A 136 6.95 22.27 -2.15
CA GLY A 136 5.77 21.75 -2.84
C GLY A 136 5.40 20.32 -2.42
N GLU A 137 4.75 19.61 -3.34
CA GLU A 137 4.14 18.29 -3.14
C GLU A 137 4.75 17.27 -4.10
N LEU A 138 4.79 16.01 -3.67
CA LEU A 138 5.09 14.86 -4.50
C LEU A 138 3.95 14.65 -5.50
N ASN A 139 4.28 14.39 -6.76
CA ASN A 139 3.32 14.08 -7.83
C ASN A 139 2.14 15.08 -7.91
N PRO A 140 2.39 16.40 -8.07
CA PRO A 140 1.34 17.41 -7.96
C PRO A 140 0.24 17.23 -9.02
N GLY A 141 -1.00 17.07 -8.55
CA GLY A 141 -2.16 16.83 -9.40
C GLY A 141 -2.26 15.41 -9.97
N TYR A 142 -1.46 14.47 -9.45
CA TYR A 142 -1.71 13.04 -9.68
C TYR A 142 -2.94 12.63 -8.88
N ALA A 143 -3.90 12.03 -9.59
CA ALA A 143 -5.03 11.37 -8.98
C ALA A 143 -4.84 9.87 -9.21
N PRO A 144 -4.71 9.05 -8.15
CA PRO A 144 -4.67 7.61 -8.30
C PRO A 144 -5.90 7.15 -9.08
N VAL A 145 -5.68 6.36 -10.12
CA VAL A 145 -6.78 5.77 -10.88
C VAL A 145 -7.59 4.90 -9.93
N SER A 146 -8.87 5.27 -9.72
CA SER A 146 -9.79 4.38 -9.04
C SER A 146 -9.88 3.09 -9.86
N PRO A 147 -9.77 1.90 -9.23
CA PRO A 147 -9.93 0.62 -9.93
C PRO A 147 -11.30 0.49 -10.64
N ASP A 148 -12.25 1.38 -10.37
CA ASP A 148 -13.60 1.39 -10.92
C ASP A 148 -13.74 1.96 -12.34
N THR A 149 -12.65 2.40 -12.99
CA THR A 149 -12.75 2.95 -14.35
C THR A 149 -12.75 1.84 -15.40
N VAL A 150 -13.94 1.47 -15.88
CA VAL A 150 -14.11 0.62 -17.08
C VAL A 150 -13.73 1.45 -18.30
N VAL A 151 -12.53 1.21 -18.84
CA VAL A 151 -12.11 1.74 -20.15
C VAL A 151 -12.35 0.67 -21.21
N ILE A 152 -13.20 0.96 -22.20
CA ILE A 152 -13.45 0.10 -23.37
C ILE A 152 -12.36 0.43 -24.42
N GLY A 153 -11.30 -0.40 -24.49
CA GLY A 153 -10.18 -0.23 -25.43
C GLY A 153 -8.91 -0.96 -24.99
N ALA A 154 -7.86 -0.95 -25.83
CA ALA A 154 -6.53 -1.45 -25.48
C ALA A 154 -5.98 -0.64 -24.29
N ARG A 155 -5.79 -1.30 -23.13
CA ARG A 155 -5.22 -0.66 -21.95
C ARG A 155 -3.71 -0.55 -22.12
N ASP A 156 -3.20 0.66 -22.03
CA ASP A 156 -1.81 0.85 -21.66
C ASP A 156 -1.74 0.61 -20.14
N PHE A 157 -1.17 -0.53 -19.75
CA PHE A 157 -0.93 -0.89 -18.36
C PHE A 157 0.43 -0.37 -17.86
N SER A 158 1.11 0.47 -18.65
CA SER A 158 2.30 1.15 -18.16
C SER A 158 1.94 2.08 -17.02
N ASP A 159 2.80 2.10 -16.01
CA ASP A 159 2.69 3.06 -14.94
C ASP A 159 2.74 4.48 -15.55
N PRO A 160 1.93 5.43 -15.06
CA PRO A 160 2.00 6.79 -15.57
C PRO A 160 3.34 7.41 -15.22
N ARG A 161 3.94 8.15 -16.15
CA ARG A 161 5.08 9.01 -15.82
C ARG A 161 4.61 10.14 -14.91
N GLN A 162 5.18 10.21 -13.71
CA GLN A 162 4.85 11.23 -12.74
C GLN A 162 5.47 12.59 -13.08
N LYS A 163 4.95 13.67 -12.48
CA LYS A 163 5.51 15.02 -12.62
C LYS A 163 6.79 15.24 -11.80
N THR A 164 7.04 14.40 -10.81
CA THR A 164 8.28 14.38 -10.03
C THR A 164 9.00 13.04 -10.23
N PRO A 165 9.40 12.71 -11.47
CA PRO A 165 10.01 11.42 -11.76
C PRO A 165 11.33 11.26 -11.00
N GLY A 166 11.55 10.08 -10.43
CA GLY A 166 12.72 9.78 -9.60
C GLY A 166 12.64 10.30 -8.17
N LEU A 167 11.63 11.08 -7.76
CA LEU A 167 11.42 11.43 -6.36
C LEU A 167 10.54 10.36 -5.69
N ILE A 168 11.14 9.56 -4.80
CA ILE A 168 10.55 8.35 -4.25
C ILE A 168 10.25 8.53 -2.77
N PHE A 169 9.00 8.40 -2.36
CA PHE A 169 8.65 8.36 -0.94
C PHE A 169 8.92 6.97 -0.37
N ALA A 170 9.66 6.86 0.74
CA ALA A 170 10.12 5.57 1.27
C ALA A 170 8.96 4.63 1.69
N GLU A 171 7.78 5.19 1.91
CA GLU A 171 6.56 4.50 2.33
C GLU A 171 5.52 4.46 1.19
N CYS A 172 5.94 4.60 -0.08
CA CYS A 172 5.03 4.84 -1.19
C CYS A 172 3.93 3.78 -1.38
N ASN A 173 4.16 2.53 -0.96
CA ASN A 173 3.17 1.47 -1.09
C ASN A 173 1.97 1.66 -0.15
N ASP A 174 2.13 2.43 0.94
CA ASP A 174 1.05 2.76 1.87
C ASP A 174 0.20 3.95 1.40
N TYR A 175 0.67 4.71 0.41
CA TYR A 175 0.04 5.94 -0.05
C TYR A 175 -0.15 5.91 -1.57
N PRO A 176 -1.38 5.67 -2.08
CA PRO A 176 -1.63 5.63 -3.51
C PRO A 176 -1.17 6.87 -4.29
N ILE A 177 -1.21 8.06 -3.68
CA ILE A 177 -0.72 9.32 -4.30
C ILE A 177 0.80 9.36 -4.47
N ALA A 178 1.53 8.53 -3.73
CA ALA A 178 2.98 8.44 -3.75
C ALA A 178 3.53 7.51 -4.84
N SER A 179 2.67 7.00 -5.73
CA SER A 179 3.07 6.09 -6.81
C SER A 179 4.34 6.61 -7.52
N PRO A 180 5.42 5.81 -7.57
CA PRO A 180 6.66 6.21 -8.24
C PRO A 180 6.49 6.45 -9.75
N GLY A 181 5.56 5.72 -10.37
CA GLY A 181 5.32 5.76 -11.82
C GLY A 181 6.51 5.26 -12.65
N THR A 182 6.50 5.56 -13.96
CA THR A 182 7.65 5.28 -14.83
C THR A 182 8.84 6.17 -14.49
N ILE A 183 9.96 5.54 -14.17
CA ILE A 183 11.25 6.18 -13.92
C ILE A 183 12.22 5.69 -15.00
N TYR A 184 12.88 6.60 -15.70
CA TYR A 184 13.97 6.24 -16.61
C TYR A 184 15.32 6.32 -15.90
N ASP A 185 16.30 5.57 -16.39
CA ASP A 185 17.68 5.62 -15.91
C ASP A 185 18.32 7.01 -15.97
N THR A 186 17.82 7.90 -16.84
CA THR A 186 18.19 9.32 -16.91
C THR A 186 17.49 10.21 -15.89
N ASP A 187 16.48 9.72 -15.18
CA ASP A 187 15.85 10.43 -14.08
C ASP A 187 16.72 10.30 -12.84
N ARG A 188 16.92 11.42 -12.13
CA ARG A 188 17.72 11.40 -10.90
C ARG A 188 16.87 10.86 -9.76
N VAL A 189 17.28 9.73 -9.20
CA VAL A 189 16.56 9.05 -8.13
C VAL A 189 16.96 9.60 -6.76
N VAL A 190 15.96 10.08 -6.03
CA VAL A 190 16.07 10.56 -4.65
C VAL A 190 15.00 9.88 -3.82
N VAL A 191 15.41 9.12 -2.81
CA VAL A 191 14.49 8.50 -1.84
C VAL A 191 14.35 9.43 -0.65
N PHE A 192 13.13 9.72 -0.19
CA PHE A 192 12.88 10.61 0.93
C PHE A 192 11.79 10.09 1.87
N TRP A 193 11.83 10.56 3.10
CA TRP A 193 10.80 10.36 4.12
C TRP A 193 10.70 11.60 5.00
N SER A 194 9.68 11.65 5.85
CA SER A 194 9.41 12.84 6.65
C SER A 194 8.81 12.52 8.00
N TRP A 195 8.98 13.45 8.94
CA TRP A 195 8.25 13.48 10.19
C TRP A 195 7.62 14.85 10.40
N PHE A 196 6.46 14.88 11.05
CA PHE A 196 5.83 16.13 11.46
C PHE A 196 5.32 16.07 12.90
N ALA A 197 5.23 17.22 13.53
CA ALA A 197 4.61 17.39 14.84
C ALA A 197 3.91 18.74 14.96
N LYS A 198 3.15 18.92 16.03
CA LYS A 198 2.40 20.15 16.29
C LYS A 198 3.31 21.32 16.68
N THR A 199 4.45 21.06 17.33
CA THR A 199 5.43 22.09 17.71
C THR A 199 6.84 21.73 17.23
N PRO A 200 7.74 22.71 17.04
CA PRO A 200 9.10 22.42 16.59
C PRO A 200 9.92 21.67 17.65
N GLU A 201 9.61 21.84 18.95
CA GLU A 201 10.26 21.09 20.03
C GLU A 201 9.93 19.59 19.97
N GLN A 202 8.71 19.24 19.58
CA GLN A 202 8.31 17.84 19.37
C GLN A 202 9.00 17.23 18.16
N VAL A 203 9.19 18.01 17.08
CA VAL A 203 10.04 17.57 15.95
C VAL A 203 11.49 17.37 16.39
N GLN A 204 12.02 18.26 17.21
CA GLN A 204 13.37 18.11 17.76
C GLN A 204 13.48 16.87 18.65
N GLN A 205 12.48 16.61 19.49
CA GLN A 205 12.41 15.40 20.30
C GLN A 205 12.44 14.13 19.43
N HIS A 206 11.70 14.12 18.31
CA HIS A 206 11.79 13.03 17.33
C HIS A 206 13.19 12.89 16.76
N ILE A 207 13.81 13.98 16.31
CA ILE A 207 15.16 13.99 15.75
C ILE A 207 16.17 13.39 16.73
N ASP A 208 16.02 13.66 18.03
CA ASP A 208 16.96 13.23 19.06
C ASP A 208 16.77 11.75 19.47
N ASN A 209 15.61 11.15 19.19
CA ASN A 209 15.27 9.80 19.64
C ASN A 209 15.03 8.78 18.50
N ALA A 210 14.79 9.24 17.27
CA ALA A 210 14.43 8.38 16.16
C ALA A 210 15.63 7.60 15.62
N ILE A 211 15.48 6.28 15.56
CA ILE A 211 16.40 5.35 14.92
C ILE A 211 15.76 4.86 13.63
N TYR A 212 16.30 5.33 12.52
CA TYR A 212 15.87 4.96 11.18
C TYR A 212 16.62 3.73 10.66
N GLU A 213 15.87 2.79 10.12
CA GLU A 213 16.33 1.57 9.47
C GLU A 213 15.88 1.58 7.99
N VAL A 214 16.26 2.62 7.25
CA VAL A 214 15.85 2.83 5.84
C VAL A 214 16.97 2.38 4.90
N GLY A 215 16.63 1.54 3.93
CA GLY A 215 17.57 1.01 2.95
C GLY A 215 16.92 0.21 1.83
N TYR A 216 17.72 -0.46 1.01
CA TYR A 216 17.24 -1.36 -0.04
C TYR A 216 17.64 -2.81 0.27
N PHE A 217 17.03 -3.80 -0.40
CA PHE A 217 17.35 -5.21 -0.14
C PHE A 217 18.85 -5.51 -0.39
N GLY A 218 19.59 -5.71 0.70
CA GLY A 218 21.03 -5.96 0.72
C GLY A 218 21.89 -4.84 1.33
N SER A 219 21.32 -3.68 1.66
CA SER A 219 22.01 -2.61 2.39
C SER A 219 21.02 -1.77 3.20
N ASN A 220 20.98 -2.02 4.51
CA ASN A 220 20.31 -1.21 5.51
C ASN A 220 21.33 -0.91 6.63
N PRO A 221 21.67 0.36 6.92
CA PRO A 221 21.18 1.58 6.26
C PRO A 221 21.72 1.75 4.83
N PHE A 222 21.18 2.72 4.08
CA PHE A 222 21.76 3.16 2.79
C PHE A 222 23.27 3.44 2.92
N LEU A 223 24.05 3.07 1.89
CA LEU A 223 25.49 3.36 1.81
C LEU A 223 25.80 4.85 1.58
N ARG A 224 24.82 5.60 1.09
CA ARG A 224 24.91 7.04 0.84
C ARG A 224 24.52 7.81 2.11
N PRO A 225 25.16 8.96 2.40
CA PRO A 225 24.78 9.78 3.55
C PRO A 225 23.33 10.25 3.44
N VAL A 226 22.59 10.08 4.53
CA VAL A 226 21.25 10.66 4.69
C VAL A 226 21.40 12.16 4.94
N VAL A 227 20.68 12.97 4.17
CA VAL A 227 20.59 14.42 4.40
C VAL A 227 19.30 14.72 5.14
N ARG A 228 19.39 15.53 6.21
CA ARG A 228 18.25 16.02 6.98
C ARG A 228 18.03 17.51 6.70
N THR A 229 16.79 17.91 6.43
CA THR A 229 16.44 19.33 6.26
C THR A 229 16.39 20.05 7.62
N PRO A 230 16.44 21.40 7.63
CA PRO A 230 16.00 22.17 8.79
C PRO A 230 14.53 21.88 9.13
N ILE A 231 14.15 22.12 10.39
CA ILE A 231 12.75 22.08 10.83
C ILE A 231 12.02 23.29 10.23
N GLN A 232 10.88 23.06 9.59
CA GLN A 232 10.12 24.09 8.89
C GLN A 232 8.63 24.01 9.22
N GLN A 233 8.00 25.16 9.46
CA GLN A 233 6.55 25.20 9.61
C GLN A 233 5.89 25.12 8.22
N ARG A 234 5.00 24.15 8.03
CA ARG A 234 4.18 24.01 6.82
C ARG A 234 2.73 23.75 7.21
N GLY A 235 1.88 24.73 6.93
CA GLY A 235 0.50 24.73 7.44
C GLY A 235 0.48 24.85 8.96
N ARG A 236 -0.22 23.94 9.64
CA ARG A 236 -0.36 23.93 11.11
C ARG A 236 0.73 23.14 11.83
N ASN A 237 1.53 22.36 11.09
CA ASN A 237 2.53 21.45 11.64
C ASN A 237 3.94 21.92 11.31
N TRP A 238 4.88 21.40 12.08
CA TRP A 238 6.31 21.52 11.87
C TRP A 238 6.84 20.24 11.29
N TRP A 239 7.68 20.35 10.26
CA TRP A 239 8.15 19.24 9.46
C TRP A 239 9.66 19.16 9.44
N VAL A 240 10.17 17.94 9.40
CA VAL A 240 11.56 17.62 9.03
C VAL A 240 11.52 16.55 7.95
N PHE A 241 12.39 16.70 6.96
CA PHE A 241 12.54 15.73 5.88
C PHE A 241 13.92 15.12 5.92
N TYR A 242 14.00 13.89 5.42
CA TYR A 242 15.22 13.15 5.24
C TYR A 242 15.25 12.65 3.80
N TYR A 243 16.41 12.65 3.16
CA TYR A 243 16.53 12.10 1.83
C TYR A 243 17.92 11.54 1.55
N VAL A 244 17.96 10.61 0.61
CA VAL A 244 19.17 10.01 0.05
C VAL A 244 19.15 10.17 -1.46
N ASP A 245 20.22 10.74 -1.99
CA ASP A 245 20.43 10.92 -3.41
C ASP A 245 21.16 9.71 -3.98
N LEU A 246 20.44 8.86 -4.70
CA LEU A 246 21.02 7.70 -5.38
C LEU A 246 21.64 8.10 -6.73
N GLY A 247 21.21 9.24 -7.28
CA GLY A 247 21.64 9.78 -8.57
C GLY A 247 21.02 8.99 -9.72
N PHE A 248 21.82 8.62 -10.72
CA PHE A 248 21.35 7.80 -11.85
C PHE A 248 21.48 6.32 -11.52
N VAL A 249 20.34 5.64 -11.49
CA VAL A 249 20.21 4.24 -11.08
C VAL A 249 20.13 3.36 -12.33
N ARG A 250 20.67 2.14 -12.27
CA ARG A 250 20.58 1.20 -13.40
C ARG A 250 19.14 0.75 -13.62
N PRO A 251 18.77 0.36 -14.85
CA PRO A 251 17.48 -0.28 -15.07
C PRO A 251 17.33 -1.55 -14.21
N GLY A 252 16.21 -1.67 -13.51
CA GLY A 252 15.97 -2.71 -12.51
C GLY A 252 14.80 -2.41 -11.60
N THR A 253 14.44 -3.37 -10.75
CA THR A 253 13.41 -3.19 -9.70
C THR A 253 14.11 -3.06 -8.35
N TYR A 254 13.76 -2.02 -7.62
CA TYR A 254 14.40 -1.60 -6.39
C TYR A 254 13.38 -1.54 -5.26
N PRO A 255 13.45 -2.51 -4.34
CA PRO A 255 12.65 -2.48 -3.12
C PRO A 255 13.33 -1.63 -2.05
N VAL A 256 12.59 -0.68 -1.48
CA VAL A 256 12.97 0.18 -0.36
C VAL A 256 12.23 -0.29 0.88
N ALA A 257 12.97 -0.59 1.94
CA ALA A 257 12.42 -0.84 3.27
C ALA A 257 12.48 0.45 4.08
N TYR A 258 11.39 0.78 4.77
CA TYR A 258 11.31 1.85 5.73
C TYR A 258 11.02 1.29 7.11
N GLY A 259 11.82 1.69 8.09
CA GLY A 259 11.59 1.37 9.49
C GLY A 259 12.01 2.54 10.36
N VAL A 260 11.20 2.85 11.36
CA VAL A 260 11.56 3.79 12.43
C VAL A 260 11.13 3.24 13.78
N ARG A 261 12.03 3.36 14.75
CA ARG A 261 11.77 3.12 16.16
C ARG A 261 12.40 4.24 16.97
N TRP A 262 12.06 4.34 18.25
CA TRP A 262 12.57 5.40 19.12
C TRP A 262 13.32 4.84 20.31
N GLU A 263 14.38 5.54 20.74
CA GLU A 263 15.13 5.20 21.96
C GLU A 263 14.29 5.44 23.22
N ASN A 264 13.60 6.58 23.27
CA ASN A 264 12.70 6.94 24.36
C ASN A 264 11.31 7.31 23.81
N PRO A 265 10.25 7.24 24.63
CA PRO A 265 8.93 7.70 24.23
C PRO A 265 8.93 9.18 23.83
N ILE A 266 8.26 9.50 22.74
CA ILE A 266 8.06 10.86 22.22
C ILE A 266 6.57 11.11 21.95
N THR A 267 6.20 12.37 21.74
CA THR A 267 4.88 12.74 21.22
C THR A 267 5.03 13.72 20.05
N ASP A 268 4.18 13.57 19.04
CA ASP A 268 4.06 14.57 17.96
C ASP A 268 2.96 15.62 18.25
N GLY A 269 2.32 15.54 19.42
CA GLY A 269 1.18 16.37 19.81
C GLY A 269 -0.19 15.87 19.35
N TYR A 270 -0.23 14.73 18.70
CA TYR A 270 -1.42 13.98 18.29
C TYR A 270 -1.41 12.57 18.87
N ASP A 271 -0.28 11.88 18.76
CA ASP A 271 -0.06 10.51 19.22
C ASP A 271 1.28 10.38 19.98
N ASP A 272 1.43 9.27 20.70
CA ASP A 272 2.65 8.88 21.40
C ASP A 272 3.36 7.75 20.64
N TYR A 273 4.70 7.80 20.61
CA TYR A 273 5.56 6.86 19.88
C TYR A 273 6.74 6.39 20.72
N GLY A 274 7.27 5.22 20.41
CA GLY A 274 8.40 4.62 21.12
C GLY A 274 8.00 3.63 22.21
N PRO A 275 8.96 3.13 23.00
CA PRO A 275 8.77 1.98 23.88
C PRO A 275 7.62 2.16 24.89
N GLY A 276 6.71 1.20 25.00
CA GLY A 276 5.58 1.27 25.94
C GLY A 276 4.42 2.17 25.50
N THR A 277 4.42 2.64 24.25
CA THR A 277 3.28 3.34 23.62
C THR A 277 2.54 2.40 22.66
N ALA A 278 1.43 2.84 22.09
CA ALA A 278 0.74 2.09 21.04
C ALA A 278 1.54 2.04 19.72
N ASN A 279 2.50 2.95 19.52
CA ASN A 279 3.29 3.08 18.29
C ASN A 279 4.79 2.87 18.60
N GLU A 280 5.16 1.66 19.03
CA GLU A 280 6.55 1.36 19.39
C GLU A 280 7.51 1.37 18.18
N ARG A 281 7.00 1.02 17.00
CA ARG A 281 7.73 0.94 15.74
C ARG A 281 6.78 1.18 14.56
N ILE A 282 7.29 1.80 13.50
CA ILE A 282 6.61 1.92 12.21
C ILE A 282 7.47 1.23 11.16
N ASP A 283 6.85 0.36 10.37
CA ASP A 283 7.47 -0.32 9.24
C ASP A 283 6.60 -0.10 7.99
N SER A 284 7.26 0.16 6.87
CA SER A 284 6.63 0.37 5.57
C SER A 284 7.62 0.02 4.45
N ASN A 285 7.21 0.19 3.20
CA ASN A 285 8.08 -0.02 2.05
C ASN A 285 7.63 0.80 0.83
N CYS A 286 8.51 0.81 -0.17
CA CYS A 286 8.25 1.34 -1.49
C CYS A 286 9.02 0.52 -2.52
N ASP A 287 8.33 -0.02 -3.51
CA ASP A 287 8.97 -0.69 -4.63
C ASP A 287 8.89 0.22 -5.86
N PHE A 288 10.01 0.42 -6.55
CA PHE A 288 10.04 1.19 -7.79
C PHE A 288 10.87 0.50 -8.87
N THR A 289 10.53 0.76 -10.13
CA THR A 289 11.21 0.20 -11.29
C THR A 289 11.83 1.32 -12.12
N VAL A 290 13.08 1.10 -12.51
CA VAL A 290 13.83 1.97 -13.42
C VAL A 290 13.94 1.28 -14.77
N GLU A 291 13.58 2.00 -15.82
CA GLU A 291 13.62 1.53 -17.21
C GLU A 291 14.71 2.25 -18.01
N PRO A 292 15.25 1.63 -19.07
CA PRO A 292 16.15 2.33 -19.98
C PRO A 292 15.45 3.53 -20.63
N ASN A 293 16.14 4.66 -20.75
CA ASN A 293 15.58 5.82 -21.44
C ASN A 293 15.22 5.46 -22.92
N PRO A 294 14.01 5.80 -23.39
CA PRO A 294 13.55 5.44 -24.74
C PRO A 294 14.33 6.10 -25.88
N SER A 295 15.10 7.15 -25.58
CA SER A 295 16.00 7.83 -26.52
C SER A 295 17.37 7.15 -26.64
N GLY A 296 17.61 6.05 -25.91
CA GLY A 296 18.87 5.31 -25.94
C GLY A 296 20.06 6.04 -25.30
N ILE A 297 19.79 7.07 -24.49
CA ILE A 297 20.82 7.80 -23.75
C ILE A 297 21.11 7.03 -22.46
N THR A 298 22.35 6.59 -22.27
CA THR A 298 22.78 5.93 -21.03
C THR A 298 23.60 6.89 -20.16
N PRO A 299 23.14 7.24 -18.95
CA PRO A 299 23.90 8.07 -18.04
C PRO A 299 25.04 7.30 -17.35
N SER A 300 25.94 8.03 -16.70
CA SER A 300 26.90 7.41 -15.79
C SER A 300 26.20 7.03 -14.49
N TYR A 301 26.01 5.73 -14.28
CA TYR A 301 25.34 5.21 -13.09
C TYR A 301 26.11 5.52 -11.81
N THR A 302 25.42 6.05 -10.82
CA THR A 302 25.96 6.40 -9.50
C THR A 302 25.47 5.47 -8.39
N PHE A 303 24.56 4.55 -8.74
CA PHE A 303 24.02 3.53 -7.89
C PHE A 303 23.85 2.23 -8.70
N PRO A 304 24.19 1.07 -8.14
CA PRO A 304 24.10 -0.22 -8.83
C PRO A 304 22.67 -0.63 -9.17
#